data_AF-A0A0S8G550-F1
#
_entry.id   AF-A0A0S8G550-F1
#
_cell.length_a   1.000
_cell.length_b   1.000
_cell.length_c   1.000
_cell.angle_alpha   90.00
_cell.angle_beta   90.00
_cell.angle_gamma   90.00
#
_symmetry.space_group_name_H-M   'P 1'
#
loop_
_entity.id
_entity.type
_entity.pdbx_description
1 polymer ?
#
loop_
_entity_poly.entity_id
_entity_poly.type
_entity_poly.pdbx_seq_one_letter_code
_entity_poly.pdbx_strand_id
1 'polypeptide(L)'
;LDDRMAVLAALGCVSLVVPFAEDTPLELIKLVRPDHLVKGGDWTPERIVGNDLVTSYGGKVHSIPFRFDRSTTALLARIRSS
;
A
#
# COMPACT_ATOMS: atom_id res chain seq x y z
N LEU A 1 -6.71 5.74 13.64
CA LEU A 1 -5.68 4.93 12.97
C LEU A 1 -5.92 3.45 13.27
N ASP A 2 -6.13 3.15 14.54
CA ASP A 2 -6.38 1.82 15.09
C ASP A 2 -7.48 1.05 14.34
N ASP A 3 -8.65 1.65 14.12
CA ASP A 3 -9.73 0.99 13.37
C ASP A 3 -9.32 0.57 11.95
N ARG A 4 -8.57 1.42 11.24
CA ARG A 4 -8.09 1.10 9.89
C ARG A 4 -7.08 -0.04 9.91
N MET A 5 -6.21 -0.07 10.92
CA MET A 5 -5.25 -1.15 11.08
C MET A 5 -5.96 -2.46 11.43
N ALA A 6 -6.95 -2.43 12.32
CA ALA A 6 -7.75 -3.60 12.69
C ALA A 6 -8.46 -4.20 11.47
N VAL A 7 -9.06 -3.38 10.61
CA VAL A 7 -9.70 -3.83 9.36
C VAL A 7 -8.70 -4.50 8.42
N LEU A 8 -7.50 -3.94 8.25
CA LEU A 8 -6.46 -4.55 7.41
C LEU A 8 -5.92 -5.85 8.02
N ALA A 9 -5.71 -5.89 9.34
CA ALA A 9 -5.20 -7.05 10.06
C ALA A 9 -6.20 -8.21 10.08
N ALA A 10 -7.49 -7.94 9.93
CA ALA A 10 -8.53 -8.97 9.86
C ALA A 10 -8.59 -9.69 8.49
N LEU A 11 -7.86 -9.22 7.47
CA LEU A 11 -7.82 -9.88 6.16
C LEU A 11 -6.98 -11.15 6.24
N GLY A 12 -7.53 -12.30 5.86
CA GLY A 12 -6.82 -13.59 5.92
C GLY A 12 -5.55 -13.69 5.08
N CYS A 13 -5.29 -12.75 4.17
CA CYS A 13 -4.06 -12.65 3.38
C CYS A 13 -3.01 -11.70 3.97
N VAL A 14 -3.28 -11.06 5.12
CA VAL A 14 -2.38 -10.09 5.76
C VAL A 14 -1.78 -10.71 7.01
N SER A 15 -0.45 -10.83 7.03
CA SER A 15 0.27 -11.39 8.19
C SER A 15 0.64 -10.35 9.24
N LEU A 16 0.85 -9.09 8.84
CA LEU A 16 1.29 -8.00 9.71
C LEU A 16 0.86 -6.64 9.15
N VAL A 17 0.48 -5.72 10.04
CA VAL A 17 0.20 -4.32 9.71
C VAL A 17 1.06 -3.43 10.59
N VAL A 18 1.81 -2.53 9.98
CA VAL A 18 2.71 -1.59 10.68
C VAL A 18 2.35 -0.15 10.28
N PRO A 19 2.05 0.74 11.23
CA PRO A 19 1.86 2.16 10.94
C PRO A 19 3.21 2.86 10.78
N PHE A 20 3.24 3.94 10.01
CA PHE A 20 4.37 4.85 9.89
C PHE A 20 3.84 6.30 9.94
N ALA A 21 4.64 7.23 10.44
CA ALA A 21 4.22 8.62 10.69
C ALA A 21 4.79 9.61 9.68
N GLU A 22 5.80 9.18 8.93
CA GLU A 22 6.49 9.94 7.90
C GLU A 22 5.61 10.15 6.66
N ASP A 23 5.91 11.19 5.88
CA ASP A 23 5.17 11.49 4.63
C ASP A 23 5.26 10.36 3.60
N THR A 24 6.32 9.54 3.69
CA THR A 24 6.54 8.39 2.81
C THR A 24 7.00 7.17 3.62
N PRO A 25 6.72 5.95 3.15
CA PRO A 25 7.11 4.73 3.86
C PRO A 25 8.60 4.40 3.75
N LEU A 26 9.45 5.30 3.23
CA LEU A 26 10.84 4.99 2.88
C LEU A 26 11.66 4.48 4.07
N GLU A 27 11.51 5.08 5.26
CA GLU A 27 12.22 4.63 6.46
C GLU A 27 11.78 3.23 6.90
N LEU A 28 10.47 2.95 6.82
CA LEU A 28 9.95 1.62 7.10
C LEU A 28 10.47 0.58 6.06
N ILE A 29 10.55 0.96 4.78
CA ILE A 29 11.11 0.10 3.74
C ILE A 29 12.59 -0.19 4.00
N LYS A 30 13.38 0.79 4.45
CA LYS A 30 14.79 0.59 4.84
C LYS A 30 14.93 -0.39 6.00
N LEU A 31 14.03 -0.33 6.98
CA LEU A 31 14.03 -1.21 8.14
C LEU A 31 13.61 -2.64 7.77
N VAL A 32 12.51 -2.78 7.02
CA VAL A 32 11.92 -4.07 6.66
C VAL A 32 12.73 -4.78 5.56
N ARG A 33 13.35 -4.01 4.66
CA ARG A 33 14.09 -4.50 3.47
C ARG A 33 13.32 -5.59 2.70
N PRO A 34 12.13 -5.28 2.16
CA PRO A 34 11.32 -6.29 1.49
C PRO A 34 11.99 -6.79 0.19
N ASP A 35 11.85 -8.09 -0.08
CA ASP A 35 12.23 -8.69 -1.36
C ASP A 35 11.30 -8.25 -2.51
N HIS A 36 10.04 -7.96 -2.17
CA HIS A 36 9.01 -7.52 -3.10
C HIS A 36 8.27 -6.30 -2.56
N LEU A 37 8.33 -5.18 -3.30
CA LEU A 37 7.57 -3.97 -3.02
C LEU A 37 6.44 -3.83 -4.04
N VAL A 38 5.19 -3.79 -3.58
CA VAL A 38 4.02 -3.77 -4.47
C VAL A 38 3.18 -2.53 -4.23
N LYS A 39 2.81 -1.83 -5.30
CA LYS A 39 1.87 -0.71 -5.26
C LYS A 39 0.72 -0.96 -6.23
N GLY A 40 -0.51 -0.80 -5.75
CA GLY A 40 -1.69 -0.79 -6.61
C GLY A 40 -1.86 0.58 -7.30
N GLY A 41 -2.22 0.55 -8.59
CA GLY A 41 -2.54 1.71 -9.42
C GLY A 41 -1.77 1.69 -10.74
N ASP A 42 -1.79 2.81 -11.46
CA ASP A 42 -1.20 2.94 -12.80
C ASP A 42 0.15 3.69 -12.75
N TRP A 43 0.91 3.48 -11.69
CA TRP A 43 2.23 4.10 -11.52
C TRP A 43 3.29 3.29 -12.26
N THR A 44 4.23 3.93 -12.94
CA THR A 44 5.43 3.21 -13.38
C THR A 44 6.26 2.83 -12.15
N PRO A 45 6.90 1.64 -12.10
CA PRO A 45 7.65 1.20 -10.93
C PRO A 45 8.69 2.21 -10.42
N GLU A 46 9.31 2.95 -11.33
CA GLU A 46 10.34 3.97 -11.04
C GLU A 46 9.78 5.16 -10.24
N ARG A 47 8.46 5.37 -10.26
CA ARG A 47 7.79 6.42 -9.48
C ARG A 47 7.35 5.95 -8.10
N ILE A 48 7.55 4.68 -7.76
CA ILE A 48 7.19 4.13 -6.44
C ILE A 48 8.30 4.46 -5.45
N VAL A 49 7.94 5.11 -4.34
CA VAL A 49 8.88 5.38 -3.24
C VAL A 49 9.50 4.08 -2.75
N GLY A 50 10.84 4.04 -2.72
CA GLY A 50 11.60 2.86 -2.33
C GLY A 50 12.07 2.01 -3.50
N ASN A 51 11.70 2.34 -4.76
CA ASN A 51 12.13 1.57 -5.94
C ASN A 51 13.65 1.37 -6.00
N ASP A 52 14.41 2.47 -5.99
CA ASP A 52 15.86 2.43 -6.14
C ASP A 52 16.52 1.67 -4.99
N LEU A 53 15.99 1.85 -3.78
CA LEU A 53 16.44 1.13 -2.60
C LEU A 53 16.22 -0.38 -2.74
N VAL A 54 14.99 -0.81 -3.06
CA VAL A 54 14.64 -2.22 -3.13
C VAL A 54 15.42 -2.93 -4.25
N THR A 55 15.51 -2.29 -5.41
CA THR A 55 16.26 -2.82 -6.55
C THR A 55 17.77 -2.86 -6.31
N SER A 56 18.34 -1.92 -5.51
CA SER A 56 19.78 -1.90 -5.20
C SER A 56 20.29 -3.16 -4.50
N TYR A 57 19.43 -3.88 -3.78
CA TYR A 57 19.78 -5.14 -3.11
C TYR A 57 19.15 -6.38 -3.77
N GLY A 58 18.66 -6.25 -5.01
CA GLY A 58 18.12 -7.36 -5.80
C GLY A 58 16.63 -7.65 -5.59
N GLY A 59 15.93 -6.84 -4.81
CA GLY A 59 14.47 -6.92 -4.66
C GLY A 59 13.73 -6.47 -5.92
N LYS A 60 12.42 -6.76 -5.98
CA LYS A 60 11.57 -6.46 -7.13
C LYS A 60 10.45 -5.50 -6.76
N VAL A 61 10.14 -4.59 -7.67
CA VAL A 61 9.10 -3.58 -7.49
C VAL A 61 8.01 -3.81 -8.52
N HIS A 62 6.75 -3.87 -8.07
CA HIS A 62 5.60 -4.21 -8.90
C HIS A 62 4.54 -3.13 -8.81
N SER A 63 4.03 -2.73 -9.97
CA SER A 63 2.82 -1.94 -10.09
C SER A 63 1.70 -2.84 -10.59
N ILE A 64 0.61 -2.94 -9.82
CA ILE A 64 -0.53 -3.80 -10.16
C ILE A 64 -1.78 -2.95 -10.44
N PRO A 65 -2.52 -3.21 -11.53
CA PRO A 65 -3.69 -2.42 -11.87
C PRO A 65 -4.79 -2.59 -10.82
N PHE A 66 -5.46 -1.50 -10.45
CA PHE A 66 -6.65 -1.55 -9.61
C PHE A 66 -7.83 -2.06 -10.44
N ARG A 67 -8.30 -3.28 -10.17
CA ARG A 67 -9.41 -3.90 -10.93
C ARG A 67 -10.81 -3.45 -10.52
N PHE A 68 -10.96 -2.66 -9.45
CA PHE A 68 -12.28 -2.31 -8.93
C PHE A 68 -12.32 -0.86 -8.46
N ASP A 69 -13.30 -0.11 -8.95
CA ASP A 69 -13.61 1.22 -8.46
C ASP A 69 -14.32 1.11 -7.11
N ARG A 70 -13.54 1.15 -6.02
CA ARG A 70 -14.03 1.13 -4.64
C ARG A 70 -13.62 2.42 -3.95
N SER A 71 -14.33 3.48 -4.28
CA SER A 71 -14.13 4.78 -3.66
C SER A 71 -14.93 4.91 -2.37
N THR A 72 -14.26 5.26 -1.26
CA THR A 72 -14.94 5.63 0.00
C THR A 72 -15.92 6.79 -0.22
N THR A 73 -15.59 7.72 -1.11
CA THR A 73 -16.48 8.81 -1.51
C THR A 73 -17.73 8.29 -2.21
N ALA A 74 -17.59 7.33 -3.13
CA ALA A 74 -18.73 6.71 -3.80
C ALA A 74 -19.62 5.93 -2.83
N LEU A 75 -19.01 5.24 -1.86
CA LEU A 75 -19.75 4.54 -0.80
C LEU A 75 -20.58 5.52 0.05
N LEU A 76 -19.98 6.63 0.49
CA LEU A 76 -20.68 7.68 1.24
C LEU A 76 -21.80 8.34 0.44
N ALA A 77 -21.55 8.62 -0.85
CA ALA A 77 -22.56 9.18 -1.74
C ALA A 77 -23.78 8.25 -1.86
N ARG A 78 -23.57 6.94 -2.05
CA ARG A 78 -24.64 5.93 -2.13
C ARG A 78 -25.47 5.87 -0.84
N ILE A 79 -24.83 5.95 0.32
CA ILE A 79 -25.53 5.95 1.61
C ILE A 79 -26.39 7.21 1.76
N ARG A 80 -25.88 8.39 1.35
CA ARG A 80 -26.59 9.68 1.48
C ARG A 80 -27.70 9.88 0.45
N SER A 81 -27.65 9.15 -0.67
CA SER A 81 -28.68 9.16 -1.71
C SER A 81 -29.74 8.07 -1.53
N SER A 82 -29.66 7.31 -0.42
CA SER A 82 -30.67 6.33 0.01
C SER A 82 -31.55 6.97 1.07
#